data_AF-A0A0C2TKA3-F1
#
_entry.id   AF-A0A0C2TKA3-F1
#
_cell.length_a   1.000
_cell.length_b   1.000
_cell.length_c   1.000
_cell.angle_alpha   90.00
_cell.angle_beta   90.00
_cell.angle_gamma   90.00
#
_symmetry.space_group_name_H-M   'P 1'
#
loop_
_entity.id
_entity.type
_entity.pdbx_description
1 polymer ?
#
loop_
_entity_poly.entity_id
_entity_poly.type
_entity_poly.pdbx_seq_one_letter_code
_entity_poly.pdbx_strand_id
1 'polypeptide(L)'
;MRRHIPKEYKEIVIHMSLNEGVSDRFICRYTGISQRAMKRLRKTYRETGEVVRMPLDAGRPRIIDSLDAMFLEGCIERQPDISLSELQDLLREV
;
A
#
# COMPACT_ATOMS: atom_id res chain seq x y z
N MET A 1 -1.05 15.48 -1.30
CA MET A 1 -0.52 14.74 -0.13
C MET A 1 -1.45 13.57 0.21
N ARG A 2 -0.94 12.34 0.30
CA ARG A 2 -1.70 11.16 0.71
C ARG A 2 -1.57 11.01 2.23
N ARG A 3 -2.59 11.42 2.99
CA ARG A 3 -2.61 11.29 4.46
C ARG A 3 -3.03 9.88 4.85
N HIS A 4 -2.25 9.21 5.70
CA HIS A 4 -2.65 7.95 6.31
C HIS A 4 -3.78 8.20 7.32
N ILE A 5 -4.84 7.38 7.25
CA ILE A 5 -5.94 7.38 8.22
C ILE A 5 -5.79 6.10 9.05
N PRO A 6 -5.63 6.21 10.38
CA PRO A 6 -5.55 5.06 11.29
C PRO A 6 -6.77 4.12 11.18
N LYS A 7 -6.61 2.86 11.59
CA LYS A 7 -7.67 1.84 11.45
C LYS A 7 -8.89 2.19 12.30
N GLU A 8 -8.65 2.57 13.54
CA GLU A 8 -9.64 2.92 14.56
C GLU A 8 -10.56 4.05 14.05
N TYR A 9 -9.95 5.03 13.37
CA TYR A 9 -10.68 6.16 12.82
C TYR A 9 -11.61 5.75 11.67
N LYS A 10 -11.22 4.74 10.88
CA LYS A 10 -12.06 4.18 9.83
C LYS A 10 -13.24 3.39 10.41
N GLU A 11 -13.04 2.67 11.50
CA GLU A 11 -14.09 1.92 12.20
C GLU A 11 -15.18 2.85 12.72
N ILE A 12 -14.78 3.94 13.39
CA ILE A 12 -15.72 4.97 13.87
C ILE A 12 -16.55 5.53 12.72
N VAL A 13 -15.91 5.84 11.59
CA VAL A 13 -16.59 6.41 10.41
C VAL A 13 -17.59 5.43 9.80
N ILE A 14 -17.24 4.14 9.74
CA ILE A 14 -18.15 3.10 9.26
C ILE A 14 -19.31 2.90 10.24
N HIS A 15 -19.04 2.89 11.54
CA HIS A 15 -20.07 2.78 12.57
C HIS A 15 -21.07 3.94 12.47
N MET A 16 -20.60 5.18 12.40
CA MET A 16 -21.45 6.37 12.20
C MET A 16 -22.28 6.27 10.91
N SER A 17 -21.69 5.73 9.85
CA SER A 17 -22.34 5.68 8.53
C SER A 17 -23.35 4.55 8.38
N LEU A 18 -23.09 3.37 8.95
CA LEU A 18 -23.89 2.16 8.71
C LEU A 18 -24.80 1.81 9.89
N ASN A 19 -24.34 2.03 11.12
CA ASN A 19 -25.10 1.67 12.32
C ASN A 19 -25.99 2.82 12.80
N GLU A 20 -25.43 4.04 12.82
CA GLU A 20 -26.11 5.24 13.32
C GLU A 20 -26.86 6.02 12.23
N GLY A 21 -26.69 5.66 10.95
CA GLY A 21 -27.37 6.30 9.83
C GLY A 21 -27.03 7.78 9.61
N VAL A 22 -25.88 8.25 10.12
CA VAL A 22 -25.49 9.67 10.06
C VAL A 22 -25.18 10.07 8.61
N SER A 23 -25.60 11.28 8.23
CA SER A 23 -25.38 11.77 6.87
C SER A 23 -23.90 11.93 6.50
N ASP A 24 -23.58 11.52 5.28
CA ASP A 24 -22.26 11.64 4.62
C ASP A 24 -21.64 13.04 4.78
N ARG A 25 -22.45 14.09 4.60
CA ARG A 25 -22.01 15.48 4.71
C ARG A 25 -21.55 15.80 6.13
N PHE A 26 -22.27 15.32 7.13
CA PHE A 26 -21.92 15.55 8.54
C PHE A 26 -20.65 14.79 8.92
N ILE A 27 -20.57 13.51 8.56
CA ILE A 27 -19.38 12.68 8.81
C ILE A 27 -18.14 13.31 8.17
N CYS A 28 -18.20 13.72 6.91
CA CYS A 28 -17.09 14.36 6.22
C CYS A 28 -16.65 15.67 6.89
N ARG A 29 -17.61 16.49 7.35
CA ARG A 29 -17.32 17.76 8.04
C ARG A 29 -16.67 17.53 9.40
N TYR A 30 -17.15 16.54 10.15
CA TYR A 30 -16.69 16.27 11.52
C TYR A 30 -15.36 15.51 11.56
N THR A 31 -15.18 14.52 10.69
CA THR A 31 -13.99 13.65 10.66
C THR A 31 -12.88 14.15 9.73
N GLY A 32 -13.19 15.13 8.87
CA GLY A 32 -12.27 15.62 7.83
C GLY A 32 -12.00 14.60 6.71
N ILE A 33 -12.68 13.45 6.71
CA ILE A 33 -12.53 12.44 5.66
C ILE A 33 -13.28 12.91 4.40
N SER A 34 -12.59 12.89 3.27
CA SER A 34 -13.22 13.21 1.98
C SER A 34 -14.33 12.22 1.61
N GLN A 35 -15.36 12.68 0.89
CA GLN A 35 -16.43 11.82 0.40
C GLN A 35 -15.90 10.63 -0.43
N ARG A 36 -14.83 10.83 -1.21
CA ARG A 36 -14.18 9.77 -1.98
C ARG A 36 -13.61 8.67 -1.08
N ALA A 37 -12.96 9.05 0.02
CA ALA A 37 -12.40 8.09 0.97
C ALA A 37 -13.49 7.31 1.69
N MET A 38 -14.59 7.97 2.09
CA MET A 38 -15.74 7.31 2.69
C MET A 38 -16.43 6.31 1.75
N LYS A 39 -16.62 6.67 0.47
CA LYS A 39 -17.15 5.74 -0.55
C LYS A 39 -16.28 4.50 -0.72
N ARG A 40 -14.95 4.68 -0.75
CA ARG A 40 -14.00 3.56 -0.81
C ARG A 40 -14.09 2.69 0.44
N LEU A 41 -14.19 3.31 1.62
CA LEU A 41 -14.26 2.60 2.88
C LEU A 41 -15.52 1.73 2.99
N ARG A 42 -16.69 2.26 2.60
CA ARG A 42 -17.93 1.46 2.52
C ARG A 42 -17.80 0.30 1.54
N LYS A 43 -17.18 0.54 0.38
CA LYS A 43 -16.96 -0.51 -0.61
C LYS A 43 -16.11 -1.64 0.00
N THR A 44 -14.99 -1.30 0.62
CA THR A 44 -14.14 -2.28 1.31
C THR A 44 -14.89 -3.03 2.40
N TYR A 45 -15.60 -2.32 3.29
CA TYR A 45 -16.37 -2.97 4.37
C TYR A 45 -17.46 -3.90 3.84
N ARG A 46 -18.16 -3.55 2.76
CA ARG A 46 -19.16 -4.41 2.13
C ARG A 46 -18.55 -5.64 1.45
N GLU A 47 -17.35 -5.52 0.90
CA GLU A 47 -16.66 -6.60 0.21
C GLU A 47 -15.96 -7.56 1.19
N THR A 48 -15.40 -7.06 2.28
CA THR A 48 -14.51 -7.84 3.16
C THR A 48 -14.98 -7.93 4.61
N GLY A 49 -16.00 -7.17 5.02
CA GLY A 49 -16.40 -7.03 6.43
C GLY A 49 -15.45 -6.20 7.28
N GLU A 50 -14.36 -5.69 6.70
CA GLU A 50 -13.25 -5.04 7.40
C GLU A 50 -13.01 -3.63 6.85
N VAL A 51 -12.49 -2.73 7.69
CA VAL A 51 -12.15 -1.35 7.29
C VAL A 51 -10.81 -1.22 6.58
N VAL A 52 -9.97 -2.26 6.69
CA VAL A 52 -8.66 -2.34 6.06
C VAL A 52 -8.62 -3.63 5.25
N ARG A 53 -8.30 -3.50 3.96
CA ARG A 53 -8.05 -4.67 3.13
C ARG A 53 -6.67 -5.21 3.43
N MET A 54 -6.61 -6.29 4.20
CA MET A 54 -5.41 -7.11 4.31
C MET A 54 -5.29 -7.97 3.05
N PRO A 55 -4.12 -7.98 2.38
CA PRO A 55 -3.88 -8.94 1.32
C PRO A 55 -3.88 -10.35 1.93
N LEU A 56 -4.46 -11.33 1.21
CA LEU A 56 -4.51 -12.73 1.66
C LEU A 56 -3.10 -13.30 1.80
N ASP A 57 -2.26 -13.01 0.81
CA ASP A 57 -0.85 -13.36 0.82
C ASP A 57 0.00 -12.09 0.70
N ALA A 58 1.08 -12.03 1.48
CA ALA A 58 2.16 -11.11 1.15
C ALA A 58 2.62 -11.46 -0.27
N GLY A 59 2.68 -10.47 -1.17
CA GLY A 59 3.09 -10.70 -2.55
C GLY A 59 4.48 -11.37 -2.63
N ARG A 60 4.88 -11.78 -3.84
CA ARG A 60 6.16 -12.50 -4.05
C ARG A 60 7.31 -11.83 -3.28
N PRO A 61 7.99 -12.56 -2.38
CA PRO A 61 9.15 -12.03 -1.66
C PRO A 61 10.18 -11.47 -2.64
N ARG A 62 10.81 -10.35 -2.27
CA ARG A 62 11.94 -9.84 -3.02
C ARG A 62 13.14 -10.75 -2.76
N ILE A 63 13.73 -11.27 -3.83
CA ILE A 63 14.95 -12.08 -3.76
C ILE A 63 16.18 -11.16 -3.65
N ILE A 64 16.11 -10.00 -4.31
CA ILE A 64 17.16 -8.97 -4.33
C ILE A 64 16.94 -8.04 -3.13
N ASP A 65 17.96 -7.92 -2.28
CA ASP A 65 17.96 -6.98 -1.16
C ASP A 65 18.53 -5.59 -1.54
N SER A 66 18.68 -4.70 -0.56
CA SER A 66 19.21 -3.37 -0.84
C SER A 66 20.70 -3.36 -1.22
N LEU A 67 21.51 -4.27 -0.66
CA LEU A 67 22.93 -4.35 -0.96
C LEU A 67 23.15 -4.92 -2.36
N ASP A 68 22.38 -5.95 -2.72
CA ASP A 68 22.34 -6.51 -4.07
C ASP A 68 22.01 -5.43 -5.09
N ALA A 69 20.98 -4.61 -4.82
CA ALA A 69 20.59 -3.52 -5.70
C ALA A 69 21.71 -2.49 -5.88
N MET A 70 22.37 -2.07 -4.80
CA MET A 70 23.50 -1.14 -4.86
C MET A 70 24.69 -1.72 -5.63
N PHE A 71 24.98 -3.00 -5.45
CA PHE A 71 26.04 -3.69 -6.19
C PHE A 71 25.74 -3.73 -7.69
N LEU A 72 24.51 -4.11 -8.07
CA LEU A 72 24.07 -4.16 -9.47
C LEU A 72 24.09 -2.78 -10.12
N GLU A 73 23.67 -1.72 -9.40
CA GLU A 73 23.79 -0.34 -9.87
C GLU A 73 25.26 0.02 -10.16
N GLY A 74 26.18 -0.30 -9.26
CA GLY A 74 27.62 -0.08 -9.48
C GLY A 74 28.23 -0.90 -10.63
N CYS A 75 27.66 -2.06 -10.98
CA CYS A 75 28.05 -2.81 -12.17
C CYS A 75 27.60 -2.10 -13.46
N ILE A 76 26.34 -1.63 -13.49
CA ILE A 76 25.79 -0.89 -14.63
C ILE A 76 26.49 0.46 -14.82
N GLU A 77 26.83 1.17 -13.74
CA GLU A 77 27.57 2.43 -13.81
C GLU A 77 28.99 2.25 -14.38
N ARG A 78 29.66 1.14 -14.05
CA ARG A 78 31.00 0.83 -14.58
C ARG A 78 30.96 0.33 -16.02
N GLN A 79 29.95 -0.46 -16.39
CA GLN A 79 29.78 -1.01 -17.72
C GLN A 79 28.30 -0.96 -18.13
N PRO A 80 27.86 0.12 -18.82
CA PRO A 80 26.45 0.31 -19.18
C PRO A 80 25.90 -0.72 -20.18
N ASP A 81 26.77 -1.40 -20.91
CA ASP A 81 26.48 -2.43 -21.90
C ASP A 81 26.44 -3.85 -21.30
N ILE A 82 26.64 -3.99 -19.99
CA ILE A 82 26.58 -5.29 -19.30
C ILE A 82 25.21 -5.95 -19.49
N SER A 83 25.23 -7.22 -19.86
CA SER A 83 24.01 -8.00 -20.09
C SER A 83 23.38 -8.44 -18.76
N LEU A 84 22.09 -8.78 -18.82
CA LEU A 84 21.38 -9.31 -17.66
C LEU A 84 22.00 -10.62 -17.16
N SER A 85 22.49 -11.47 -18.06
CA SER A 85 23.12 -12.74 -17.70
C SER A 85 24.41 -12.51 -16.91
N GLU A 86 25.25 -11.57 -17.37
CA GLU A 86 26.49 -11.20 -16.69
C GLU A 86 26.20 -10.59 -15.31
N LEU A 87 25.17 -9.75 -15.19
CA LEU A 87 24.74 -9.23 -13.89
C LEU A 87 24.27 -10.34 -12.93
N GLN A 88 23.59 -11.37 -13.44
CA GLN A 88 23.17 -12.52 -12.65
C GLN A 88 24.36 -13.36 -12.19
N ASP A 89 25.36 -13.54 -13.04
CA ASP A 89 26.57 -14.28 -12.71
C ASP A 89 27.39 -13.51 -11.67
N LEU A 90 27.59 -12.20 -11.86
CA LEU A 90 28.26 -11.34 -10.88
C LEU A 90 27.55 -11.34 -9.51
N LEU A 91 26.22 -11.38 -9.48
CA LEU A 91 25.48 -11.41 -8.22
C LEU A 91 25.57 -12.76 -7.49
N ARG A 92 25.83 -13.87 -8.21
CA ARG A 92 26.02 -15.20 -7.61
C ARG A 92 27.42 -15.43 -7.05
N GLU A 93 28.39 -14.66 -7.52
CA GLU A 93 29.79 -14.74 -7.08
C GLU A 93 30.08 -13.93 -5.80
N VAL A 94 29.13 -13.11 -5.36
CA VAL A 94 29.15 -12.34 -4.10
C VAL A 94 28.63 -13.19 -2.94
#